data_AF-A0A6J0VL70-F1
#
_entry.id   AF-A0A6J0VL70-F1
#
_cell.length_a   1.000
_cell.length_b   1.000
_cell.length_c   1.000
_cell.angle_alpha   90.00
_cell.angle_beta   90.00
_cell.angle_gamma   90.00
#
_symmetry.space_group_name_H-M   'P 1'
#
loop_
_entity.id
_entity.type
_entity.pdbx_description
1 polymer ?
#
loop_
_entity_poly.entity_id
_entity_poly.type
_entity_poly.pdbx_seq_one_letter_code
_entity_poly.pdbx_strand_id
1 'polypeptide(L)'
;MDTLPNILSPVGESGDLASSQAEVQKLLIDERMRCEHHKTNYQTLKAEHTRLLNEYTKSQNELKQLLHEKQTLHDQFQLLLAEVREELLDKNREVEELKLQVITPQKLELLKTQIQQDLETPMREHFRKLNEEVEKYRTEYNKLRYEHTFLKSEYEHQGAEHIRILEEAKLKYESEIARLDKDKEELHNQLHSIDPTRDHKRVEELLREKTQLQQKLKGLEAEVAELRAQKENSGMQAENIQRIQMRQLTEMQATTRSLEAEKQSVKLQLECVEKELQMSNEQNTLLMGKLHKAEREINALTTKVEELKHSHKLEITNIKLETAKARSDIEREKNKIQSEMDG
;
A
#
# COMPACT_ATOMS: atom_id res chain seq x y z
N MET A 1 74.62 95.64 157.26
CA MET A 1 73.81 95.84 158.47
C MET A 1 74.46 95.02 159.57
N ASP A 2 75.56 95.41 160.20
CA ASP A 2 75.86 96.64 160.97
C ASP A 2 76.23 96.14 162.38
N THR A 3 77.52 96.18 162.72
CA THR A 3 78.11 97.06 163.74
C THR A 3 77.97 96.54 165.17
N LEU A 4 79.10 96.05 165.72
CA LEU A 4 79.86 96.54 166.91
C LEU A 4 79.07 97.16 168.10
N PRO A 5 79.63 97.28 169.33
CA PRO A 5 80.89 96.76 169.90
C PRO A 5 80.74 96.21 171.35
N ASN A 6 81.84 95.71 171.88
CA ASN A 6 82.05 95.32 173.27
C ASN A 6 82.78 96.47 174.01
N ILE A 7 82.34 96.87 175.22
CA ILE A 7 82.97 97.88 176.10
C ILE A 7 83.12 97.31 177.52
N LEU A 8 84.38 97.19 177.94
CA LEU A 8 85.01 97.43 179.27
C LEU A 8 84.30 96.99 180.57
N SER A 9 84.97 96.05 181.28
CA SER A 9 85.60 96.17 182.62
C SER A 9 84.79 96.72 183.84
N PRO A 10 85.27 96.56 185.09
CA PRO A 10 85.72 95.37 185.82
C PRO A 10 85.18 95.31 187.29
N VAL A 11 85.59 94.27 188.03
CA VAL A 11 85.64 94.17 189.52
C VAL A 11 84.35 93.78 190.29
N GLY A 12 84.54 92.82 191.20
CA GLY A 12 83.75 92.65 192.42
C GLY A 12 82.81 91.45 192.37
N GLU A 13 83.32 90.25 192.63
CA GLU A 13 83.24 89.57 193.94
C GLU A 13 81.88 88.90 194.21
N SER A 14 81.95 87.63 194.61
CA SER A 14 81.35 87.14 195.86
C SER A 14 80.28 88.08 196.47
N GLY A 15 78.99 87.82 196.34
CA GLY A 15 78.38 86.63 195.73
C GLY A 15 77.03 86.91 195.12
N ASP A 16 76.82 86.32 193.93
CA ASP A 16 75.49 86.19 193.33
C ASP A 16 75.51 85.09 192.24
N LEU A 17 75.76 83.84 192.65
CA LEU A 17 75.94 82.69 191.73
C LEU A 17 74.63 81.99 191.30
N ALA A 18 73.46 82.39 191.79
CA ALA A 18 72.24 81.58 191.67
C ALA A 18 71.30 81.96 190.50
N SER A 19 71.26 83.22 190.02
CA SER A 19 70.29 83.64 188.99
C SER A 19 70.73 83.31 187.55
N SER A 20 72.04 83.31 187.28
CA SER A 20 72.61 83.04 185.95
C SER A 20 72.46 81.57 185.49
N GLN A 21 72.24 80.64 186.42
CA GLN A 21 72.08 79.22 186.11
C GLN A 21 70.73 78.89 185.45
N ALA A 22 69.68 79.66 185.74
CA ALA A 22 68.32 79.41 185.22
C ALA A 22 68.14 79.83 183.75
N GLU A 23 68.76 80.92 183.31
CA GLU A 23 68.71 81.38 181.91
C GLU A 23 69.48 80.46 180.96
N VAL A 24 70.62 79.92 181.41
CA VAL A 24 71.41 78.95 180.64
C VAL A 24 70.64 77.64 180.44
N GLN A 25 69.88 77.17 181.45
CA GLN A 25 69.03 75.99 181.32
C GLN A 25 67.91 76.18 180.29
N LYS A 26 67.29 77.35 180.22
CA LYS A 26 66.23 77.66 179.24
C LYS A 26 66.77 77.67 177.81
N LEU A 27 67.92 78.29 177.58
CA LEU A 27 68.59 78.31 176.26
C LEU A 27 68.96 76.89 175.78
N LEU A 28 69.40 76.01 176.70
CA LEU A 28 69.69 74.60 176.40
C LEU A 28 68.44 73.80 176.03
N ILE A 29 67.30 74.09 176.65
CA ILE A 29 66.01 73.46 176.32
C ILE A 29 65.53 73.93 174.95
N ASP A 30 65.58 75.24 174.67
CA ASP A 30 65.20 75.79 173.37
C ASP A 30 66.10 75.28 172.25
N GLU A 31 67.41 75.11 172.49
CA GLU A 31 68.34 74.56 171.52
C GLU A 31 68.11 73.06 171.30
N ARG A 32 67.80 72.27 172.34
CA ARG A 32 67.37 70.87 172.17
C ARG A 32 66.09 70.77 171.36
N MET A 33 65.11 71.63 171.63
CA MET A 33 63.85 71.67 170.89
C MET A 33 64.10 72.04 169.43
N ARG A 34 65.01 72.99 169.14
CA ARG A 34 65.42 73.33 167.78
C ARG A 34 66.11 72.17 167.08
N CYS A 35 67.05 71.50 167.75
CA CYS A 35 67.72 70.31 167.22
C CYS A 35 66.73 69.18 166.92
N GLU A 36 65.80 68.88 167.84
CA GLU A 36 64.76 67.87 167.60
C GLU A 36 63.80 68.28 166.49
N HIS A 37 63.47 69.58 166.37
CA HIS A 37 62.67 70.09 165.26
C HIS A 37 63.40 69.96 163.91
N HIS A 38 64.70 70.29 163.84
CA HIS A 38 65.52 70.09 162.65
C HIS A 38 65.66 68.62 162.27
N LYS A 39 65.83 67.73 163.25
CA LYS A 39 65.88 66.29 163.05
C LYS A 39 64.55 65.75 162.55
N THR A 40 63.43 66.19 163.11
CA THR A 40 62.08 65.85 162.65
C THR A 40 61.87 66.35 161.23
N ASN A 41 62.22 67.60 160.92
CA ASN A 41 62.11 68.16 159.58
C ASN A 41 62.97 67.41 158.56
N TYR A 42 64.19 67.02 158.94
CA TYR A 42 65.06 66.20 158.08
C TYR A 42 64.46 64.80 157.85
N GLN A 43 63.91 64.16 158.88
CA GLN A 43 63.24 62.87 158.76
C GLN A 43 62.01 62.94 157.86
N THR A 44 61.17 63.98 158.02
CA THR A 44 60.01 64.24 157.14
C THR A 44 60.46 64.49 155.70
N LEU A 45 61.48 65.33 155.49
CA LEU A 45 62.01 65.61 154.16
C LEU A 45 62.60 64.36 153.50
N LYS A 46 63.29 63.50 154.26
CA LYS A 46 63.82 62.23 153.78
C LYS A 46 62.70 61.25 153.41
N ALA A 47 61.64 61.19 154.21
CA ALA A 47 60.47 60.37 153.92
C ALA A 47 59.75 60.85 152.66
N GLU A 48 59.52 62.16 152.53
CA GLU A 48 58.92 62.76 151.33
C GLU A 48 59.81 62.58 150.10
N HIS A 49 61.13 62.77 150.19
CA HIS A 49 62.06 62.49 149.09
C HIS A 49 62.01 61.02 148.67
N THR A 50 61.95 60.09 149.63
CA THR A 50 61.84 58.65 149.33
C THR A 50 60.51 58.33 148.68
N ARG A 51 59.40 58.95 149.14
CA ARG A 51 58.08 58.81 148.53
C ARG A 51 58.08 59.33 147.09
N LEU A 52 58.62 60.53 146.86
CA LEU A 52 58.72 61.13 145.53
C LEU A 52 59.62 60.32 144.60
N LEU A 53 60.72 59.77 145.10
CA LEU A 53 61.61 58.90 144.34
C LEU A 53 60.90 57.60 143.95
N ASN A 54 60.13 57.00 144.85
CA ASN A 54 59.32 55.81 144.57
C ASN A 54 58.21 56.11 143.55
N GLU A 55 57.51 57.24 143.69
CA GLU A 55 56.50 57.72 142.73
C GLU A 55 57.12 57.98 141.35
N TYR A 56 58.27 58.68 141.28
CA TYR A 56 59.01 58.90 140.05
C TYR A 56 59.43 57.58 139.40
N THR A 57 59.97 56.64 140.18
CA THR A 57 60.37 55.31 139.67
C THR A 57 59.17 54.53 139.14
N LYS A 58 58.02 54.59 139.84
CA LYS A 58 56.78 53.97 139.41
C LYS A 58 56.28 54.56 138.09
N SER A 59 56.16 55.88 137.99
CA SER A 59 55.75 56.56 136.75
C SER A 59 56.73 56.34 135.60
N GLN A 60 58.03 56.23 135.87
CA GLN A 60 59.02 55.90 134.84
C GLN A 60 58.83 54.46 134.32
N ASN A 61 58.52 53.51 135.21
CA ASN A 61 58.24 52.13 134.81
C ASN A 61 56.92 52.01 134.03
N GLU A 62 55.87 52.72 134.46
CA GLU A 62 54.59 52.80 133.74
C GLU A 62 54.77 53.42 132.34
N LEU A 63 55.58 54.47 132.22
CA LEU A 63 55.90 55.07 130.92
C LEU A 63 56.64 54.10 129.99
N LYS A 64 57.61 53.32 130.52
CA LYS A 64 58.31 52.29 129.75
C LYS A 64 57.35 51.19 129.30
N GLN A 65 56.44 50.77 130.16
CA GLN A 65 55.43 49.77 129.83
C GLN A 65 54.49 50.28 128.73
N LEU A 66 53.95 51.50 128.86
CA LEU A 66 53.10 52.12 127.85
C LEU A 66 53.80 52.30 126.50
N LEU A 67 55.10 52.64 126.51
CA LEU A 67 55.91 52.72 125.28
C LEU A 67 56.08 51.35 124.63
N HIS A 68 56.29 50.30 125.42
CA HIS A 68 56.37 48.93 124.91
C HIS A 68 55.02 48.47 124.34
N GLU A 69 53.92 48.68 125.06
CA GLU A 69 52.56 48.36 124.60
C GLU A 69 52.20 49.10 123.32
N LYS A 70 52.54 50.40 123.22
CA LYS A 70 52.37 51.19 121.99
C LYS A 70 53.17 50.58 120.84
N GLN A 71 54.42 50.18 121.07
CA GLN A 71 55.25 49.57 120.04
C GLN A 71 54.67 48.23 119.58
N THR A 72 54.28 47.35 120.51
CA THR A 72 53.66 46.06 120.20
C THR A 72 52.36 46.24 119.42
N LEU A 73 51.51 47.19 119.81
CA LEU A 73 50.28 47.49 119.09
C LEU A 73 50.56 48.05 117.69
N HIS A 74 51.58 48.89 117.54
CA HIS A 74 52.01 49.38 116.23
C HIS A 74 52.48 48.24 115.32
N ASP A 75 53.29 47.33 115.83
CA ASP A 75 53.78 46.17 115.08
C ASP A 75 52.63 45.23 114.68
N GLN A 76 51.64 45.02 115.57
CA GLN A 76 50.41 44.27 115.27
C GLN A 76 49.58 44.94 114.17
N PHE A 77 49.41 46.26 114.22
CA PHE A 77 48.72 47.00 113.16
C PHE A 77 49.47 46.95 111.83
N GLN A 78 50.81 46.99 111.86
CA GLN A 78 51.60 46.83 110.63
C GLN A 78 51.44 45.44 110.02
N LEU A 79 51.43 44.39 110.85
CA LEU A 79 51.18 43.02 110.40
C LEU A 79 49.79 42.90 109.75
N LEU A 80 48.75 43.37 110.44
CA LEU A 80 47.37 43.32 109.93
C LEU A 80 47.22 44.11 108.61
N LEU A 81 47.87 45.27 108.50
CA LEU A 81 47.89 46.05 107.27
C LEU A 81 48.61 45.32 106.12
N ALA A 82 49.65 44.54 106.42
CA ALA A 82 50.34 43.72 105.43
C ALA A 82 49.44 42.57 104.95
N GLU A 83 48.79 41.85 105.88
CA GLU A 83 47.86 40.76 105.58
C GLU A 83 46.70 41.23 104.68
N VAL A 84 46.03 42.33 105.03
CA VAL A 84 44.92 42.87 104.22
C VAL A 84 45.37 43.31 102.82
N ARG A 85 46.60 43.83 102.69
CA ARG A 85 47.16 44.19 101.38
C ARG A 85 47.47 42.96 100.53
N GLU A 86 47.98 41.90 101.15
CA GLU A 86 48.23 40.63 100.48
C GLU A 86 46.92 39.98 100.01
N GLU A 87 45.91 39.91 100.88
CA GLU A 87 44.57 39.41 100.50
C GLU A 87 43.95 40.22 99.36
N LEU A 88 44.08 41.55 99.37
CA LEU A 88 43.59 42.41 98.29
C LEU A 88 44.31 42.13 96.96
N LEU A 89 45.62 41.88 97.00
CA LEU A 89 46.38 41.53 95.81
C LEU A 89 45.97 40.16 95.26
N ASP A 90 45.78 39.18 96.14
CA ASP A 90 45.33 37.84 95.74
C ASP A 90 43.91 37.86 95.18
N LYS A 91 43.00 38.63 95.80
CA LYS A 91 41.65 38.82 95.25
C LYS A 91 41.65 39.56 93.92
N ASN A 92 42.55 40.53 93.71
CA ASN A 92 42.70 41.17 92.41
C ASN A 92 43.23 40.17 91.35
N ARG A 93 44.20 39.32 91.71
CA ARG A 93 44.69 38.26 90.82
C ARG A 93 43.58 37.27 90.44
N GLU A 94 42.80 36.80 91.41
CA GLU A 94 41.63 35.94 91.18
C GLU A 94 40.60 36.60 90.23
N VAL A 95 40.30 37.89 90.43
CA VAL A 95 39.36 38.63 89.57
C VAL A 95 39.88 38.74 88.14
N GLU A 96 41.16 39.04 87.94
CA GLU A 96 41.76 39.09 86.60
C GLU A 96 41.79 37.70 85.93
N GLU A 97 42.06 36.63 86.69
CA GLU A 97 41.98 35.27 86.19
C GLU A 97 40.56 34.88 85.77
N LEU A 98 39.55 35.21 86.59
CA LEU A 98 38.15 34.99 86.25
C LEU A 98 37.71 35.79 85.01
N LYS A 99 38.17 37.04 84.84
CA LYS A 99 37.89 37.83 83.62
C LYS A 99 38.43 37.17 82.35
N LEU A 100 39.57 36.48 82.43
CA LEU A 100 40.13 35.73 81.29
C LEU A 100 39.34 34.45 80.98
N GLN A 101 38.78 33.81 82.00
CA GLN A 101 37.98 32.58 81.85
C GLN A 101 36.54 32.86 81.36
N VAL A 102 35.96 33.99 81.75
CA VAL A 102 34.59 34.37 81.35
C VAL A 102 34.51 34.62 79.84
N ILE A 103 33.51 34.02 79.21
CA ILE A 103 33.22 34.27 77.79
C ILE A 103 32.76 35.72 77.63
N THR A 104 33.56 36.52 76.94
CA THR A 104 33.19 37.89 76.59
C THR A 104 32.09 37.91 75.52
N PRO A 105 31.26 38.96 75.45
CA PRO A 105 30.25 39.10 74.41
C PRO A 105 30.82 39.00 72.99
N GLN A 106 32.04 39.51 72.76
CA GLN A 106 32.73 39.41 71.47
C GLN A 106 33.10 37.96 71.13
N LYS A 107 33.61 37.21 72.11
CA LYS A 107 33.94 35.78 71.94
C LYS A 107 32.68 34.95 71.70
N LEU A 108 31.58 35.29 72.35
CA LEU A 108 30.28 34.66 72.11
C LEU A 108 29.76 34.90 70.69
N GLU A 109 29.87 36.13 70.18
CA GLU A 109 29.41 36.47 68.82
C GLU A 109 30.27 35.80 67.74
N LEU A 110 31.58 35.72 67.97
CA LEU A 110 32.48 34.95 67.11
C LEU A 110 32.09 33.46 67.11
N LEU A 111 31.81 32.88 68.29
CA LEU A 111 31.41 31.48 68.40
C LEU A 111 30.06 31.22 67.71
N LYS A 112 29.08 32.12 67.84
CA LYS A 112 27.81 32.03 67.09
C LYS A 112 28.03 32.08 65.59
N THR A 113 28.86 32.99 65.12
CA THR A 113 29.20 33.12 63.69
C THR A 113 29.87 31.84 63.19
N GLN A 114 30.81 31.28 63.96
CA GLN A 114 31.48 30.03 63.63
C GLN A 114 30.49 28.85 63.57
N ILE A 115 29.60 28.72 64.55
CA ILE A 115 28.56 27.68 64.56
C ILE A 115 27.65 27.83 63.33
N GLN A 116 27.26 29.07 63.00
CA GLN A 116 26.42 29.33 61.84
C GLN A 116 27.11 28.96 60.53
N GLN A 117 28.40 29.27 60.39
CA GLN A 117 29.18 28.99 59.18
C GLN A 117 29.56 27.51 59.03
N ASP A 118 30.03 26.87 60.11
CA ASP A 118 30.57 25.51 60.05
C ASP A 118 29.49 24.44 60.15
N LEU A 119 28.39 24.71 60.83
CA LEU A 119 27.35 23.71 61.12
C LEU A 119 26.02 24.08 60.48
N GLU A 120 25.44 25.23 60.82
CA GLU A 120 24.07 25.53 60.41
C GLU A 120 23.94 25.70 58.89
N THR A 121 24.88 26.39 58.24
CA THR A 121 24.84 26.65 56.81
C THR A 121 25.01 25.36 55.99
N PRO A 122 26.02 24.49 56.25
CA PRO A 122 26.15 23.21 55.57
C PRO A 122 24.97 22.27 55.81
N MET A 123 24.44 22.21 57.05
CA MET A 123 23.25 21.40 57.33
C MET A 123 22.04 21.89 56.55
N ARG A 124 21.81 23.21 56.49
CA ARG A 124 20.72 23.79 55.71
C ARG A 124 20.85 23.47 54.21
N GLU A 125 22.06 23.57 53.66
CA GLU A 125 22.30 23.23 52.26
C GLU A 125 22.10 21.73 51.99
N HIS A 126 22.56 20.87 52.90
CA HIS A 126 22.33 19.42 52.81
C HIS A 126 20.84 19.09 52.81
N PHE A 127 20.06 19.66 53.73
CA PHE A 127 18.61 19.48 53.75
C PHE A 127 17.94 20.00 52.47
N ARG A 128 18.39 21.13 51.94
CA ARG A 128 17.88 21.65 50.66
C ARG A 128 18.12 20.66 49.51
N LYS A 129 19.35 20.13 49.38
CA LYS A 129 19.70 19.14 48.34
C LYS A 129 18.87 17.86 48.48
N LEU A 130 18.73 17.35 49.70
CA LEU A 130 17.93 16.16 49.96
C LEU A 130 16.45 16.40 49.59
N ASN A 131 15.91 17.57 49.91
CA ASN A 131 14.54 17.92 49.53
C ASN A 131 14.36 18.05 48.01
N GLU A 132 15.33 18.60 47.30
CA GLU A 132 15.34 18.64 45.83
C GLU A 132 15.39 17.24 45.22
N GLU A 133 16.17 16.32 45.78
CA GLU A 133 16.21 14.91 45.35
C GLU A 133 14.88 14.20 45.59
N VAL A 134 14.27 14.39 46.76
CA VAL A 134 12.94 13.84 47.07
C VAL A 134 11.89 14.33 46.07
N GLU A 135 11.87 15.63 45.75
CA GLU A 135 10.93 16.16 44.77
C GLU A 135 11.21 15.64 43.35
N LYS A 136 12.48 15.47 42.96
CA LYS A 136 12.84 14.82 41.68
C LYS A 136 12.28 13.41 41.61
N TYR A 137 12.59 12.56 42.59
CA TYR A 137 12.07 11.19 42.63
C TYR A 137 10.54 11.14 42.67
N ARG A 138 9.88 12.08 43.36
CA ARG A 138 8.42 12.18 43.38
C ARG A 138 7.85 12.50 42.00
N THR A 139 8.47 13.40 41.24
CA THR A 139 8.05 13.71 39.87
C THR A 139 8.27 12.54 38.91
N GLU A 140 9.42 11.87 39.01
CA GLU A 140 9.74 10.66 38.21
C GLU A 140 8.79 9.51 38.53
N TYR A 141 8.53 9.25 39.82
CA TYR A 141 7.55 8.26 40.25
C TYR A 141 6.17 8.56 39.69
N ASN A 142 5.71 9.81 39.77
CA ASN A 142 4.41 10.19 39.21
C ASN A 142 4.36 9.98 37.70
N LYS A 143 5.41 10.37 36.98
CA LYS A 143 5.53 10.14 35.54
C LYS A 143 5.46 8.65 35.21
N LEU A 144 6.27 7.83 35.87
CA LEU A 144 6.30 6.38 35.66
C LEU A 144 4.96 5.73 36.00
N ARG A 145 4.28 6.20 37.04
CA ARG A 145 2.93 5.73 37.41
C ARG A 145 1.91 6.02 36.32
N TYR A 146 1.96 7.20 35.70
CA TYR A 146 1.09 7.53 34.57
C TYR A 146 1.41 6.66 33.35
N GLU A 147 2.69 6.54 32.98
CA GLU A 147 3.14 5.69 31.87
C GLU A 147 2.73 4.23 32.06
N HIS A 148 2.89 3.69 33.27
CA HIS A 148 2.44 2.33 33.62
C HIS A 148 0.92 2.18 33.46
N THR A 149 0.13 3.15 33.94
CA THR A 149 -1.33 3.11 33.83
C THR A 149 -1.78 3.18 32.38
N PHE A 150 -1.15 4.05 31.58
CA PHE A 150 -1.40 4.18 30.16
C PHE A 150 -1.07 2.88 29.42
N LEU A 151 0.13 2.33 29.63
CA LEU A 151 0.57 1.11 28.97
C LEU A 151 -0.29 -0.11 29.36
N LYS A 152 -0.72 -0.19 30.62
CA LYS A 152 -1.65 -1.22 31.08
C LYS A 152 -2.99 -1.12 30.35
N SER A 153 -3.54 0.09 30.22
CA SER A 153 -4.79 0.32 29.48
C SER A 153 -4.66 -0.04 28.00
N GLU A 154 -3.54 0.32 27.34
CA GLU A 154 -3.27 -0.05 25.95
C GLU A 154 -3.15 -1.56 25.77
N TYR A 155 -2.46 -2.25 26.69
CA TYR A 155 -2.33 -3.70 26.66
C TYR A 155 -3.69 -4.40 26.83
N GLU A 156 -4.51 -3.94 27.78
CA GLU A 156 -5.86 -4.46 28.01
C GLU A 156 -6.76 -4.22 26.78
N HIS A 157 -6.68 -3.04 26.17
CA HIS A 157 -7.41 -2.71 24.95
C HIS A 157 -7.01 -3.59 23.78
N GLN A 158 -5.70 -3.75 23.52
CA GLN A 158 -5.19 -4.63 22.47
C GLN A 158 -5.60 -6.09 22.70
N GLY A 159 -5.52 -6.58 23.94
CA GLY A 159 -5.99 -7.92 24.30
C GLY A 159 -7.48 -8.12 23.97
N ALA A 160 -8.32 -7.15 24.32
CA ALA A 160 -9.76 -7.20 24.01
C ALA A 160 -10.04 -7.15 22.50
N GLU A 161 -9.34 -6.31 21.75
CA GLU A 161 -9.45 -6.23 20.28
C GLU A 161 -9.03 -7.54 19.62
N HIS A 162 -7.93 -8.16 20.07
CA HIS A 162 -7.48 -9.47 19.55
C HIS A 162 -8.52 -10.57 19.80
N ILE A 163 -9.12 -10.60 20.99
CA ILE A 163 -10.20 -11.55 21.31
C ILE A 163 -11.38 -11.33 20.36
N ARG A 164 -11.82 -10.07 20.18
CA ARG A 164 -12.94 -9.74 19.28
C ARG A 164 -12.67 -10.18 17.84
N ILE A 165 -11.48 -9.91 17.31
CA ILE A 165 -11.10 -10.31 15.94
C ILE A 165 -11.12 -11.84 15.79
N LEU A 166 -10.62 -12.56 16.80
CA LEU A 166 -10.58 -14.02 16.79
C LEU A 166 -12.00 -14.62 16.87
N GLU A 167 -12.88 -14.05 17.68
CA GLU A 167 -14.29 -14.43 17.75
C GLU A 167 -15.03 -14.15 16.44
N GLU A 168 -14.81 -12.99 15.83
CA GLU A 168 -15.40 -12.65 14.53
C GLU A 168 -14.93 -13.61 13.42
N ALA A 169 -13.64 -13.93 13.38
CA ALA A 169 -13.09 -14.89 12.43
C ALA A 169 -13.67 -16.29 12.67
N LYS A 170 -13.77 -16.72 13.93
CA LYS A 170 -14.39 -17.99 14.31
C LYS A 170 -15.84 -18.07 13.83
N LEU A 171 -16.65 -17.06 14.10
CA LEU A 171 -18.06 -17.00 13.67
C LEU A 171 -18.18 -17.04 12.14
N LYS A 172 -17.30 -16.35 11.41
CA LYS A 172 -17.27 -16.41 9.94
C LYS A 172 -17.00 -17.83 9.45
N TYR A 173 -15.98 -18.50 9.99
CA TYR A 173 -15.67 -19.87 9.60
C TYR A 173 -16.76 -20.86 10.00
N GLU A 174 -17.36 -20.72 11.19
CA GLU A 174 -18.49 -21.55 11.62
C GLU A 174 -19.70 -21.37 10.69
N SER A 175 -20.00 -20.13 10.27
CA SER A 175 -21.08 -19.86 9.31
C SER A 175 -20.81 -20.46 7.93
N GLU A 176 -19.56 -20.42 7.47
CA GLU A 176 -19.13 -20.99 6.19
C GLU A 176 -19.21 -22.53 6.22
N ILE A 177 -18.73 -23.15 7.31
CA ILE A 177 -18.83 -24.60 7.52
C ILE A 177 -20.30 -25.03 7.52
N ALA A 178 -21.16 -24.33 8.27
CA ALA A 178 -22.59 -24.65 8.33
C ALA A 178 -23.26 -24.54 6.95
N ARG A 179 -22.88 -23.54 6.15
CA ARG A 179 -23.36 -23.41 4.77
C ARG A 179 -22.90 -24.57 3.90
N LEU A 180 -21.60 -24.89 3.93
CA LEU A 180 -21.03 -25.98 3.13
C LEU A 180 -21.59 -27.36 3.52
N ASP A 181 -21.84 -27.60 4.81
CA ASP A 181 -22.49 -28.82 5.29
C ASP A 181 -23.92 -28.93 4.75
N LYS A 182 -24.66 -27.81 4.72
CA LYS A 182 -25.99 -27.76 4.11
C LYS A 182 -25.94 -28.05 2.61
N ASP A 183 -25.05 -27.39 1.87
CA ASP A 183 -24.87 -27.60 0.43
C ASP A 183 -24.50 -29.06 0.14
N LYS A 184 -23.63 -29.65 0.97
CA LYS A 184 -23.24 -31.07 0.87
C LYS A 184 -24.44 -31.99 1.12
N GLU A 185 -25.26 -31.70 2.12
CA GLU A 185 -26.49 -32.46 2.40
C GLU A 185 -27.49 -32.34 1.25
N GLU A 186 -27.68 -31.14 0.70
CA GLU A 186 -28.53 -30.90 -0.47
C GLU A 186 -28.05 -31.68 -1.70
N LEU A 187 -26.75 -31.67 -2.00
CA LEU A 187 -26.17 -32.44 -3.10
C LEU A 187 -26.28 -33.96 -2.85
N HIS A 188 -26.06 -34.40 -1.62
CA HIS A 188 -26.21 -35.80 -1.24
C HIS A 188 -27.66 -36.26 -1.43
N ASN A 189 -28.63 -35.45 -1.02
CA ASN A 189 -30.06 -35.70 -1.20
C ASN A 189 -30.45 -35.70 -2.67
N GLN A 190 -29.92 -34.77 -3.48
CA GLN A 190 -30.12 -34.77 -4.94
C GLN A 190 -29.60 -36.08 -5.56
N LEU A 191 -28.37 -36.49 -5.22
CA LEU A 191 -27.78 -37.74 -5.71
C LEU A 191 -28.60 -38.97 -5.31
N HIS A 192 -29.11 -39.02 -4.07
CA HIS A 192 -29.98 -40.11 -3.60
C HIS A 192 -31.38 -40.08 -4.22
N SER A 193 -31.89 -38.90 -4.56
CA SER A 193 -33.20 -38.74 -5.20
C SER A 193 -33.20 -39.10 -6.69
N ILE A 194 -32.03 -39.11 -7.34
CA ILE A 194 -31.86 -39.61 -8.70
C ILE A 194 -31.92 -41.14 -8.63
N ASP A 195 -33.10 -41.68 -8.97
CA ASP A 195 -33.30 -43.11 -9.15
C ASP A 195 -32.31 -43.63 -10.21
N PRO A 196 -31.33 -44.49 -9.85
CA PRO A 196 -30.35 -45.03 -10.79
C PRO A 196 -31.01 -45.80 -11.94
N THR A 197 -32.23 -46.31 -11.72
CA THR A 197 -32.99 -47.02 -12.74
C THR A 197 -33.65 -46.08 -13.74
N ARG A 198 -33.85 -44.80 -13.42
CA ARG A 198 -34.49 -43.84 -14.32
C ARG A 198 -33.56 -43.47 -15.48
N ASP A 199 -32.30 -43.21 -15.17
CA ASP A 199 -31.28 -42.98 -16.21
C ASP A 199 -30.99 -44.26 -16.98
N HIS A 200 -30.98 -45.42 -16.32
CA HIS A 200 -30.85 -46.71 -16.99
C HIS A 200 -32.00 -46.97 -17.98
N LYS A 201 -33.26 -46.78 -17.57
CA LYS A 201 -34.45 -46.89 -18.44
C LYS A 201 -34.39 -45.89 -19.60
N ARG A 202 -33.96 -44.65 -19.35
CA ARG A 202 -33.81 -43.64 -20.39
C ARG A 202 -32.76 -44.04 -21.42
N VAL A 203 -31.64 -44.60 -20.97
CA VAL A 203 -30.59 -45.13 -21.83
C VAL A 203 -31.09 -46.33 -22.64
N GLU A 204 -31.83 -47.26 -22.02
CA GLU A 204 -32.44 -48.40 -22.72
C GLU A 204 -33.44 -47.96 -23.80
N GLU A 205 -34.30 -46.99 -23.51
CA GLU A 205 -35.23 -46.41 -24.48
C GLU A 205 -34.50 -45.81 -25.68
N LEU A 206 -33.47 -44.99 -25.42
CA LEU A 206 -32.66 -44.36 -26.46
C LEU A 206 -31.88 -45.39 -27.29
N LEU A 207 -31.39 -46.46 -26.66
CA LEU A 207 -30.76 -47.58 -27.38
C LEU A 207 -31.76 -48.29 -28.28
N ARG A 208 -32.99 -48.52 -27.82
CA ARG A 208 -34.05 -49.13 -28.63
C ARG A 208 -34.43 -48.25 -29.81
N GLU A 209 -34.61 -46.95 -29.59
CA GLU A 209 -34.87 -45.98 -30.67
C GLU A 209 -33.72 -45.93 -31.68
N LYS A 210 -32.46 -45.92 -31.20
CA LYS A 210 -31.28 -45.99 -32.07
C LYS A 210 -31.32 -47.23 -32.96
N THR A 211 -31.62 -48.41 -32.41
CA THR A 211 -31.71 -49.65 -33.20
C THR A 211 -32.82 -49.58 -34.24
N GLN A 212 -33.99 -49.03 -33.88
CA GLN A 212 -35.11 -48.86 -34.82
C GLN A 212 -34.76 -47.90 -35.96
N LEU A 213 -34.12 -46.77 -35.65
CA LEU A 213 -33.65 -45.81 -36.65
C LEU A 213 -32.59 -46.40 -37.56
N GLN A 214 -31.64 -47.17 -37.03
CA GLN A 214 -30.64 -47.88 -37.81
C GLN A 214 -31.27 -48.89 -38.78
N GLN A 215 -32.30 -49.61 -38.34
CA GLN A 215 -33.02 -50.54 -39.21
C GLN A 215 -33.79 -49.82 -40.32
N LYS A 216 -34.44 -48.70 -40.00
CA LYS A 216 -35.12 -47.85 -40.98
C LYS A 216 -34.15 -47.27 -42.01
N LEU A 217 -32.97 -46.82 -41.56
CA LEU A 217 -31.91 -46.30 -42.43
C LEU A 217 -31.45 -47.37 -43.42
N LYS A 218 -31.17 -48.60 -42.95
CA LYS A 218 -30.83 -49.73 -43.83
C LYS A 218 -31.92 -50.04 -44.85
N GLY A 219 -33.19 -49.95 -44.45
CA GLY A 219 -34.32 -50.12 -45.37
C GLY A 219 -34.34 -49.07 -46.48
N LEU A 220 -34.16 -47.79 -46.11
CA LEU A 220 -34.08 -46.69 -47.08
C LEU A 220 -32.84 -46.79 -48.00
N GLU A 221 -31.70 -47.22 -47.47
CA GLU A 221 -30.50 -47.47 -48.28
C GLU A 221 -30.74 -48.56 -49.33
N ALA A 222 -31.45 -49.63 -48.98
CA ALA A 222 -31.83 -50.68 -49.90
C ALA A 222 -32.80 -50.19 -50.99
N GLU A 223 -33.82 -49.40 -50.61
CA GLU A 223 -34.77 -48.79 -51.56
C GLU A 223 -34.05 -47.85 -52.54
N VAL A 224 -33.11 -47.03 -52.06
CA VAL A 224 -32.28 -46.17 -52.92
C VAL A 224 -31.44 -46.98 -53.89
N ALA A 225 -30.87 -48.11 -53.45
CA ALA A 225 -30.11 -49.01 -54.32
C ALA A 225 -31.00 -49.62 -55.42
N GLU A 226 -32.21 -50.05 -55.07
CA GLU A 226 -33.19 -50.58 -56.03
C GLU A 226 -33.62 -49.52 -57.05
N LEU A 227 -33.96 -48.31 -56.60
CA LEU A 227 -34.33 -47.20 -57.48
C LEU A 227 -33.19 -46.80 -58.43
N ARG A 228 -31.94 -46.85 -57.96
CA ARG A 228 -30.77 -46.61 -58.81
C ARG A 228 -30.63 -47.69 -59.89
N ALA A 229 -30.76 -48.97 -59.52
CA ALA A 229 -30.73 -50.08 -60.47
C ALA A 229 -31.87 -49.97 -61.50
N GLN A 230 -33.08 -49.61 -61.08
CA GLN A 230 -34.22 -49.41 -61.96
C GLN A 230 -33.99 -48.23 -62.93
N LYS A 231 -33.43 -47.12 -62.45
CA LYS A 231 -33.07 -45.96 -63.27
C LYS A 231 -32.00 -46.31 -64.31
N GLU A 232 -30.97 -47.08 -63.92
CA GLU A 232 -29.93 -47.53 -64.84
C GLU A 232 -30.52 -48.44 -65.93
N ASN A 233 -31.38 -49.39 -65.55
CA ASN A 233 -32.04 -50.28 -66.50
C ASN A 233 -32.94 -49.52 -67.49
N SER A 234 -33.73 -48.56 -67.01
CA SER A 234 -34.56 -47.73 -67.89
C SER A 234 -33.71 -46.83 -68.79
N GLY A 235 -32.58 -46.32 -68.29
CA GLY A 235 -31.57 -45.62 -69.08
C GLY A 235 -31.01 -46.50 -70.21
N MET A 236 -30.57 -47.72 -69.89
CA MET A 236 -30.09 -48.69 -70.89
C MET A 236 -31.17 -49.02 -71.94
N GLN A 237 -32.43 -49.17 -71.52
CA GLN A 237 -33.54 -49.43 -72.43
C GLN A 237 -33.79 -48.24 -73.36
N ALA A 238 -33.78 -47.01 -72.84
CA ALA A 238 -33.93 -45.79 -73.63
C ALA A 238 -32.79 -45.62 -74.64
N GLU A 239 -31.53 -45.83 -74.23
CA GLU A 239 -30.37 -45.80 -75.13
C GLU A 239 -30.47 -46.86 -76.23
N ASN A 240 -30.93 -48.07 -75.90
CA ASN A 240 -31.09 -49.13 -76.88
C ASN A 240 -32.17 -48.79 -77.93
N ILE A 241 -33.32 -48.27 -77.49
CA ILE A 241 -34.39 -47.80 -78.39
C ILE A 241 -33.86 -46.66 -79.27
N GLN A 242 -33.19 -45.67 -78.69
CA GLN A 242 -32.61 -44.55 -79.44
C GLN A 242 -31.60 -45.05 -80.48
N ARG A 243 -30.74 -46.01 -80.13
CA ARG A 243 -29.77 -46.63 -81.05
C ARG A 243 -30.46 -47.32 -82.22
N ILE A 244 -31.54 -48.08 -81.96
CA ILE A 244 -32.34 -48.74 -82.99
C ILE A 244 -33.01 -47.71 -83.91
N GLN A 245 -33.66 -46.69 -83.33
CA GLN A 245 -34.31 -45.62 -84.10
C GLN A 245 -33.31 -44.85 -84.97
N MET A 246 -32.12 -44.54 -84.45
CA MET A 246 -31.07 -43.86 -85.23
C MET A 246 -30.56 -44.73 -86.39
N ARG A 247 -30.40 -46.04 -86.17
CA ARG A 247 -30.05 -46.99 -87.24
C ARG A 247 -31.15 -47.01 -88.32
N GLN A 248 -32.41 -47.18 -87.93
CA GLN A 248 -33.54 -47.17 -88.86
C GLN A 248 -33.65 -45.85 -89.64
N LEU A 249 -33.44 -44.71 -88.98
CA LEU A 249 -33.44 -43.40 -89.62
C LEU A 249 -32.31 -43.30 -90.66
N THR A 250 -31.12 -43.81 -90.34
CA THR A 250 -29.97 -43.84 -91.26
C THR A 250 -30.25 -44.75 -92.46
N GLU A 251 -30.86 -45.91 -92.24
CA GLU A 251 -31.30 -46.83 -93.30
C GLU A 251 -32.36 -46.18 -94.20
N MET A 252 -33.39 -45.54 -93.63
CA MET A 252 -34.41 -44.81 -94.39
C MET A 252 -33.84 -43.63 -95.17
N GLN A 253 -32.87 -42.91 -94.61
CA GLN A 253 -32.16 -41.85 -95.32
C GLN A 253 -31.37 -42.40 -96.51
N ALA A 254 -30.71 -43.55 -96.35
CA ALA A 254 -29.99 -44.21 -97.44
C ALA A 254 -30.95 -44.69 -98.54
N THR A 255 -32.09 -45.30 -98.19
CA THR A 255 -33.10 -45.70 -99.19
C THR A 255 -33.69 -44.49 -99.91
N THR A 256 -33.96 -43.39 -99.20
CA THR A 256 -34.46 -42.16 -99.81
C THR A 256 -33.47 -41.59 -100.82
N ARG A 257 -32.18 -41.52 -100.47
CA ARG A 257 -31.12 -41.08 -101.41
C ARG A 257 -31.02 -42.00 -102.63
N SER A 258 -31.16 -43.31 -102.44
CA SER A 258 -31.15 -44.28 -103.54
C SER A 258 -32.34 -44.08 -104.48
N LEU A 259 -33.56 -43.93 -103.94
CA LEU A 259 -34.76 -43.66 -104.73
C LEU A 259 -34.70 -42.32 -105.44
N GLU A 260 -34.09 -41.30 -104.82
CA GLU A 260 -33.90 -39.99 -105.45
C GLU A 260 -32.89 -40.06 -106.62
N ALA A 261 -31.81 -40.85 -106.48
CA ALA A 261 -30.89 -41.12 -107.58
C ALA A 261 -31.56 -41.90 -108.72
N GLU A 262 -32.38 -42.92 -108.40
CA GLU A 262 -33.16 -43.68 -109.37
C GLU A 262 -34.17 -42.78 -110.10
N LYS A 263 -34.89 -41.92 -109.37
CA LYS A 263 -35.80 -40.91 -109.94
C LYS A 263 -35.07 -39.99 -110.92
N GLN A 264 -33.89 -39.48 -110.58
CA GLN A 264 -33.10 -38.63 -111.48
C GLN A 264 -32.63 -39.40 -112.71
N SER A 265 -32.23 -40.67 -112.55
CA SER A 265 -31.84 -41.54 -113.66
C SER A 265 -33.00 -41.80 -114.63
N VAL A 266 -34.18 -42.15 -114.12
CA VAL A 266 -35.40 -42.36 -114.92
C VAL A 266 -35.80 -41.06 -115.61
N LYS A 267 -35.68 -39.90 -114.93
CA LYS A 267 -35.95 -38.60 -115.55
C LYS A 267 -35.02 -38.33 -116.74
N LEU A 268 -33.72 -38.60 -116.62
CA LEU A 268 -32.77 -38.47 -117.73
C LEU A 268 -33.08 -39.43 -118.88
N GLN A 269 -33.48 -40.67 -118.57
CA GLN A 269 -33.91 -41.64 -119.59
C GLN A 269 -35.17 -41.16 -120.33
N LEU A 270 -36.16 -40.61 -119.61
CA LEU A 270 -37.35 -40.01 -120.19
C LEU A 270 -36.99 -38.86 -121.13
N GLU A 271 -36.13 -37.94 -120.70
CA GLU A 271 -35.66 -36.81 -121.53
C GLU A 271 -34.93 -37.28 -122.81
N CYS A 272 -34.16 -38.38 -122.75
CA CYS A 272 -33.54 -38.99 -123.92
C CYS A 272 -34.58 -39.56 -124.90
N VAL A 273 -35.54 -40.33 -124.39
CA VAL A 273 -36.61 -40.94 -125.22
C VAL A 273 -37.50 -39.86 -125.83
N GLU A 274 -37.83 -38.80 -125.10
CA GLU A 274 -38.57 -37.65 -125.63
C GLU A 274 -37.83 -36.98 -126.78
N LYS A 275 -36.50 -36.81 -126.69
CA LYS A 275 -35.67 -36.30 -127.79
C LYS A 275 -35.64 -37.23 -128.99
N GLU A 276 -35.51 -38.54 -128.77
CA GLU A 276 -35.56 -39.54 -129.84
C GLU A 276 -36.92 -39.53 -130.54
N LEU A 277 -38.02 -39.43 -129.79
CA LEU A 277 -39.38 -39.31 -130.32
C LEU A 277 -39.54 -38.01 -131.13
N GLN A 278 -39.01 -36.88 -130.64
CA GLN A 278 -39.03 -35.62 -131.37
C GLN A 278 -38.27 -35.74 -132.71
N MET A 279 -37.04 -36.27 -132.69
CA MET A 279 -36.25 -36.49 -133.92
C MET A 279 -36.95 -37.44 -134.89
N SER A 280 -37.58 -38.50 -134.37
CA SER A 280 -38.37 -39.43 -135.18
C SER A 280 -39.56 -38.74 -135.83
N ASN A 281 -40.28 -37.87 -135.10
CA ASN A 281 -41.39 -37.09 -135.64
C ASN A 281 -40.92 -36.09 -136.72
N GLU A 282 -39.78 -35.43 -136.51
CA GLU A 282 -39.15 -34.54 -137.50
C GLU A 282 -38.76 -35.31 -138.77
N GLN A 283 -38.13 -36.48 -138.63
CA GLN A 283 -37.82 -37.36 -139.76
C GLN A 283 -39.07 -37.85 -140.48
N ASN A 284 -40.12 -38.24 -139.73
CA ASN A 284 -41.38 -38.70 -140.32
C ASN A 284 -42.07 -37.58 -141.10
N THR A 285 -42.02 -36.35 -140.60
CA THR A 285 -42.51 -35.15 -141.30
C THR A 285 -41.74 -34.90 -142.60
N LEU A 286 -40.41 -35.06 -142.58
CA LEU A 286 -39.56 -34.94 -143.78
C LEU A 286 -39.88 -36.03 -144.82
N LEU A 287 -40.04 -37.27 -144.38
CA LEU A 287 -40.39 -38.41 -145.24
C LEU A 287 -41.78 -38.25 -145.85
N MET A 288 -42.78 -37.84 -145.06
CA MET A 288 -44.11 -37.46 -145.56
C MET A 288 -44.00 -36.38 -146.65
N GLY A 289 -43.17 -35.36 -146.45
CA GLY A 289 -42.93 -34.32 -147.44
C GLY A 289 -42.34 -34.84 -148.75
N LYS A 290 -41.41 -35.82 -148.68
CA LYS A 290 -40.86 -36.51 -149.87
C LYS A 290 -41.92 -37.36 -150.57
N LEU A 291 -42.73 -38.10 -149.80
CA LEU A 291 -43.83 -38.92 -150.32
C LEU A 291 -44.83 -38.06 -151.11
N HIS A 292 -45.27 -36.93 -150.53
CA HIS A 292 -46.20 -36.00 -151.20
C HIS A 292 -45.62 -35.36 -152.47
N LYS A 293 -44.29 -35.25 -152.59
CA LYS A 293 -43.64 -34.81 -153.84
C LYS A 293 -43.67 -35.92 -154.90
N ALA A 294 -43.31 -37.15 -154.52
CA ALA A 294 -43.34 -38.29 -155.42
C ALA A 294 -44.77 -38.59 -155.92
N GLU A 295 -45.79 -38.50 -155.05
CA GLU A 295 -47.20 -38.65 -155.44
C GLU A 295 -47.63 -37.59 -156.47
N ARG A 296 -47.16 -36.35 -156.32
CA ARG A 296 -47.41 -35.28 -157.31
C ARG A 296 -46.74 -35.58 -158.65
N GLU A 297 -45.51 -36.09 -158.64
CA GLU A 297 -44.81 -36.51 -159.85
C GLU A 297 -45.50 -37.69 -160.55
N ILE A 298 -45.94 -38.71 -159.79
CA ILE A 298 -46.72 -39.83 -160.32
C ILE A 298 -47.99 -39.32 -160.98
N ASN A 299 -48.77 -38.49 -160.28
CA ASN A 299 -50.02 -37.94 -160.85
C ASN A 299 -49.75 -37.14 -162.13
N ALA A 300 -48.68 -36.34 -162.18
CA ALA A 300 -48.30 -35.61 -163.38
C ALA A 300 -47.95 -36.54 -164.56
N LEU A 301 -47.18 -37.61 -164.29
CA LEU A 301 -46.83 -38.62 -165.30
C LEU A 301 -48.07 -39.41 -165.76
N THR A 302 -48.99 -39.75 -164.86
CA THR A 302 -50.24 -40.43 -165.19
C THR A 302 -51.09 -39.60 -166.15
N THR A 303 -51.24 -38.29 -165.88
CA THR A 303 -51.96 -37.38 -166.79
C THR A 303 -51.29 -37.33 -168.17
N LYS A 304 -49.95 -37.28 -168.21
CA LYS A 304 -49.17 -37.30 -169.46
C LYS A 304 -49.40 -38.57 -170.29
N VAL A 305 -49.49 -39.73 -169.62
CA VAL A 305 -49.75 -41.02 -170.27
C VAL A 305 -51.16 -41.06 -170.85
N GLU A 306 -52.17 -40.60 -170.12
CA GLU A 306 -53.56 -40.55 -170.62
C GLU A 306 -53.72 -39.58 -171.81
N GLU A 307 -53.04 -38.43 -171.80
CA GLU A 307 -52.98 -37.50 -172.95
C GLU A 307 -52.40 -38.18 -174.21
N LEU A 308 -51.26 -38.87 -174.07
CA LEU A 308 -50.63 -39.60 -175.18
C LEU A 308 -51.53 -40.72 -175.69
N LYS A 309 -52.19 -41.45 -174.80
CA LYS A 309 -53.11 -42.54 -175.14
C LYS A 309 -54.34 -42.03 -175.90
N HIS A 310 -54.86 -40.87 -175.53
CA HIS A 310 -55.97 -40.23 -176.25
C HIS A 310 -55.55 -39.73 -177.63
N SER A 311 -54.38 -39.08 -177.74
CA SER A 311 -53.80 -38.61 -178.99
C SER A 311 -53.59 -39.76 -179.99
N HIS A 312 -52.98 -40.85 -179.54
CA HIS A 312 -52.74 -42.03 -180.38
C HIS A 312 -54.05 -42.69 -180.85
N LYS A 313 -55.09 -42.69 -180.00
CA LYS A 313 -56.41 -43.22 -180.35
C LYS A 313 -57.04 -42.41 -181.48
N LEU A 314 -56.97 -41.07 -181.43
CA LEU A 314 -57.47 -40.19 -182.48
C LEU A 314 -56.76 -40.43 -183.81
N GLU A 315 -55.44 -40.57 -183.79
CA GLU A 315 -54.59 -40.82 -184.96
C GLU A 315 -54.95 -42.14 -185.66
N ILE A 316 -55.15 -43.21 -184.90
CA ILE A 316 -55.61 -44.52 -185.43
C ILE A 316 -57.00 -44.40 -186.08
N THR A 317 -57.93 -43.65 -185.49
CA THR A 317 -59.26 -43.41 -186.11
C THR A 317 -59.15 -42.67 -187.43
N ASN A 318 -58.24 -41.70 -187.52
CA ASN A 318 -58.06 -40.90 -188.72
C ASN A 318 -57.52 -41.73 -189.89
N ILE A 319 -56.51 -42.58 -189.62
CA ILE A 319 -55.94 -43.52 -190.62
C ILE A 319 -57.01 -44.51 -191.13
N LYS A 320 -57.86 -45.03 -190.24
CA LYS A 320 -58.95 -45.94 -190.62
C LYS A 320 -59.97 -45.27 -191.55
N LEU A 321 -60.28 -44.00 -191.32
CA LEU A 321 -61.23 -43.23 -192.14
C LEU A 321 -60.68 -42.97 -193.54
N GLU A 322 -59.39 -42.63 -193.67
CA GLU A 322 -58.74 -42.42 -194.97
C GLU A 322 -58.65 -43.72 -195.79
N THR A 323 -58.35 -44.83 -195.12
CA THR A 323 -58.29 -46.15 -195.79
C THR A 323 -59.66 -46.58 -196.31
N ALA A 324 -60.75 -46.25 -195.59
CA ALA A 324 -62.12 -46.54 -196.01
C ALA A 324 -62.56 -45.67 -197.21
N LYS A 325 -62.17 -44.39 -197.24
CA LYS A 325 -62.42 -43.50 -198.38
C LYS A 325 -61.72 -43.97 -199.65
N ALA A 326 -60.42 -44.28 -199.57
CA ALA A 326 -59.65 -44.76 -200.72
C ALA A 326 -60.25 -46.06 -201.31
N ARG A 327 -60.77 -46.94 -200.46
CA ARG A 327 -61.40 -48.20 -200.89
C ARG A 327 -62.75 -47.97 -201.59
N SER A 328 -63.53 -46.97 -201.16
CA SER A 328 -64.82 -46.61 -201.79
C SER A 328 -64.66 -45.97 -203.18
N ASP A 329 -63.55 -45.28 -203.43
CA ASP A 329 -63.30 -44.62 -204.72
C ASP A 329 -62.88 -45.62 -205.79
N ILE A 330 -62.12 -46.65 -205.42
CA ILE A 330 -61.75 -47.77 -206.30
C ILE A 330 -63.00 -48.58 -206.73
N GLU A 331 -63.95 -48.80 -205.83
CA GLU A 331 -65.18 -49.55 -206.11
C GLU A 331 -66.11 -48.78 -207.10
N ARG A 332 -66.10 -47.44 -207.07
CA ARG A 332 -66.88 -46.60 -207.98
C ARG A 332 -66.33 -46.58 -209.39
N GLU A 333 -65.00 -46.51 -209.54
CA GLU A 333 -64.31 -46.62 -210.83
C GLU A 333 -64.58 -47.98 -211.49
N LYS A 334 -64.52 -49.08 -210.69
CA LYS A 334 -64.83 -50.43 -211.18
C LYS A 334 -66.25 -50.56 -211.73
N ASN A 335 -67.24 -50.01 -211.03
CA ASN A 335 -68.64 -50.09 -211.45
C ASN A 335 -68.93 -49.25 -212.71
N LYS A 336 -68.19 -48.16 -212.92
CA LYS A 336 -68.34 -47.31 -214.11
C LYS A 336 -67.84 -48.01 -215.39
N ILE A 337 -66.71 -48.72 -215.29
CA ILE A 337 -66.15 -49.52 -216.39
C ILE A 337 -67.09 -50.68 -216.76
N GLN A 338 -67.81 -51.25 -215.78
CA GLN A 338 -68.73 -52.36 -216.02
C GLN A 338 -70.02 -51.94 -216.75
N SER A 339 -70.52 -50.72 -216.54
CA SER A 339 -71.76 -50.27 -217.21
C SER A 339 -71.57 -49.84 -218.66
N GLU A 340 -70.35 -49.46 -219.08
CA GLU A 340 -70.06 -49.05 -220.46
C GLU A 340 -69.77 -50.25 -221.39
N MET A 341 -69.67 -51.48 -220.85
CA MET A 341 -69.42 -52.70 -221.64
C MET A 341 -70.67 -53.51 -222.01
N ASP A 342 -71.84 -53.27 -221.39
CA ASP A 342 -73.08 -54.04 -221.62
C ASP A 342 -74.25 -53.14 -222.09
N GLY A 343 -74.04 -52.32 -223.13
CA GLY A 343 -75.05 -51.50 -223.81
C GLY A 343 -74.56 -50.78 -225.05
#